data_AF-A0A7R9CQL5-F1
#
_entry.id   AF-A0A7R9CQL5-F1
#
_cell.length_a   1.000
_cell.length_b   1.000
_cell.length_c   1.000
_cell.angle_alpha   90.00
_cell.angle_beta   90.00
_cell.angle_gamma   90.00
#
_symmetry.space_group_name_H-M   'P 1'
#
loop_
_entity.id
_entity.type
_entity.pdbx_description
1 polymer ?
#
loop_
_entity_poly.entity_id
_entity_poly.type
_entity_poly.pdbx_seq_one_letter_code
_entity_poly.pdbx_strand_id
1 'polypeptide(L)'
;MSGTLAMAQGSCEPPLFLDLNYHGGENKGENPVILVGSGIISSLYTANANRRCKPHEMVRMPGDIGGVAVTRAVAELKLPINLRMIIPLVENIQGCNFMQPGSRVILMGGSAVHIYGSEVAGQLVLAEAYSNNFKPRVVLSVSSSCPCLVQSIRRPAAPAFTPLDSLSTRIRLVVYHTGDRVVRLPL
;
A
#
# COMPACT_ATOMS: atom_id res chain seq x y z
N MET A 1 -15.04 -4.94 -0.54
CA MET A 1 -13.62 -5.15 -0.20
C MET A 1 -13.39 -6.62 0.10
N SER A 2 -13.54 -7.51 -0.89
CA SER A 2 -13.48 -8.95 -0.63
C SER A 2 -12.03 -9.43 -0.46
N GLY A 3 -11.07 -8.80 -1.13
CA GLY A 3 -9.64 -9.10 -1.03
C GLY A 3 -9.04 -8.72 0.33
N THR A 4 -9.29 -7.49 0.79
CA THR A 4 -8.83 -7.02 2.11
C THR A 4 -9.49 -7.83 3.23
N LEU A 5 -10.78 -8.15 3.11
CA LEU A 5 -11.46 -9.01 4.07
C LEU A 5 -10.86 -10.42 4.11
N ALA A 6 -10.53 -11.01 2.96
CA ALA A 6 -9.90 -12.33 2.90
C ALA A 6 -8.55 -12.38 3.65
N MET A 7 -7.78 -11.30 3.65
CA MET A 7 -6.54 -11.20 4.43
C MET A 7 -6.79 -11.07 5.93
N ALA A 8 -7.83 -10.32 6.31
CA ALA A 8 -8.14 -10.03 7.71
C ALA A 8 -8.84 -11.18 8.45
N GLN A 9 -9.45 -12.13 7.74
CA GLN A 9 -10.26 -13.22 8.32
C GLN A 9 -9.53 -14.09 9.36
N GLY A 10 -8.20 -14.15 9.31
CA GLY A 10 -7.41 -14.89 10.28
C GLY A 10 -7.09 -14.14 11.57
N SER A 11 -7.35 -12.83 11.66
CA SER A 11 -7.18 -12.06 12.90
C SER A 11 -8.49 -11.89 13.66
N CYS A 12 -8.39 -11.76 14.99
CA CYS A 12 -9.49 -11.30 15.84
C CYS A 12 -9.67 -9.78 15.79
N GLU A 13 -8.67 -9.05 15.30
CA GLU A 13 -8.72 -7.60 15.16
C GLU A 13 -9.54 -7.23 13.91
N PRO A 14 -10.57 -6.38 14.02
CA PRO A 14 -11.37 -5.98 12.88
C PRO A 14 -10.53 -5.16 11.88
N PRO A 15 -10.66 -5.43 10.57
CA PRO A 15 -10.01 -4.60 9.55
C PRO A 15 -10.63 -3.20 9.54
N LEU A 16 -9.80 -2.18 9.33
CA LEU A 16 -10.21 -0.79 9.21
C LEU A 16 -9.90 -0.25 7.81
N PHE A 17 -10.63 0.77 7.40
CA PHE A 17 -10.35 1.48 6.15
C PHE A 17 -10.22 2.96 6.44
N LEU A 18 -9.00 3.47 6.36
CA LEU A 18 -8.71 4.87 6.58
C LEU A 18 -8.85 5.64 5.26
N ASP A 19 -9.67 6.68 5.27
CA ASP A 19 -9.92 7.57 4.15
C ASP A 19 -9.76 9.02 4.62
N LEU A 20 -8.61 9.62 4.30
CA LEU A 20 -8.30 11.01 4.64
C LEU A 20 -8.47 11.89 3.42
N ASN A 21 -9.28 12.93 3.56
CA ASN A 21 -9.56 13.89 2.49
C ASN A 21 -9.03 15.28 2.88
N TYR A 22 -8.21 15.86 2.01
CA TYR A 22 -7.72 17.22 2.11
C TYR A 22 -8.20 18.02 0.89
N HIS A 23 -8.91 19.11 1.14
CA HIS A 23 -9.51 19.97 0.13
C HIS A 23 -8.86 21.36 0.16
N GLY A 24 -7.66 21.46 -0.40
CA GLY A 24 -6.93 22.73 -0.53
C GLY A 24 -7.07 23.39 -1.91
N GLY A 25 -7.58 22.69 -2.91
CA GLY A 25 -7.75 23.25 -4.27
C GLY A 25 -8.80 24.34 -4.32
N GLU A 26 -8.62 25.31 -5.21
CA GLU A 26 -9.58 26.41 -5.44
C GLU A 26 -10.97 25.87 -5.82
N ASN A 27 -11.00 24.77 -6.57
CA ASN A 27 -12.22 24.07 -6.92
C ASN A 27 -12.31 22.72 -6.18
N LYS A 28 -13.33 22.57 -5.33
CA LYS A 28 -13.62 21.29 -4.64
C LYS A 28 -13.93 20.13 -5.59
N GLY A 29 -14.33 20.43 -6.83
CA GLY A 29 -14.55 19.44 -7.89
C GLY A 29 -13.30 19.09 -8.72
N GLU A 30 -12.13 19.70 -8.44
CA GLU A 30 -10.90 19.30 -9.13
C GLU A 30 -10.51 17.87 -8.77
N ASN A 31 -10.14 17.09 -9.79
CA ASN A 31 -9.72 15.70 -9.64
C ASN A 31 -8.55 15.59 -8.63
N PRO A 32 -8.69 14.78 -7.57
CA PRO A 32 -7.69 14.72 -6.52
C PRO A 32 -6.43 13.97 -6.96
N VAL A 33 -5.33 14.25 -6.27
CA VAL A 33 -4.19 13.33 -6.17
C VAL A 33 -4.55 12.26 -5.15
N ILE A 34 -4.38 10.98 -5.51
CA ILE A 34 -4.63 9.88 -4.58
C ILE A 34 -3.33 9.24 -4.15
N LEU A 35 -3.16 9.13 -2.83
CA LEU A 35 -2.11 8.36 -2.20
C LEU A 35 -2.74 7.07 -1.65
N VAL A 36 -2.11 5.93 -1.94
CA VAL A 36 -2.58 4.62 -1.48
C VAL A 36 -1.47 3.97 -0.66
N GLY A 37 -1.75 3.65 0.59
CA GLY A 37 -0.78 3.04 1.50
C GLY A 37 -1.10 1.58 1.78
N SER A 38 -0.05 0.77 1.93
CA SER A 38 -0.19 -0.61 2.41
C SER A 38 -0.31 -0.62 3.94
N GLY A 39 -1.52 -0.82 4.47
CA GLY A 39 -1.80 -0.83 5.90
C GLY A 39 -1.72 -2.22 6.56
N ILE A 40 -0.67 -3.00 6.29
CA ILE A 40 -0.44 -4.25 7.03
C ILE A 40 0.16 -3.89 8.40
N ILE A 41 -0.62 -4.03 9.47
CA ILE A 41 -0.22 -3.66 10.85
C ILE A 41 0.64 -4.78 11.50
N SER A 42 0.25 -6.01 11.23
CA SER A 42 0.95 -7.20 11.72
C SER A 42 0.90 -8.24 10.63
N SER A 43 2.02 -8.90 10.38
CA SER A 43 2.10 -10.02 9.45
C SER A 43 2.87 -11.15 10.10
N LEU A 44 2.24 -12.34 10.12
CA LEU A 44 2.90 -13.57 10.49
C LEU A 44 3.33 -14.28 9.20
N TYR A 45 4.60 -14.14 8.84
CA TYR A 45 5.17 -14.83 7.69
C TYR A 45 5.53 -16.26 8.08
N THR A 46 4.60 -17.21 7.98
CA THR A 46 4.99 -18.62 7.92
C THR A 46 4.91 -19.07 6.46
N ALA A 47 6.07 -19.15 5.81
CA ALA A 47 6.19 -19.81 4.51
C ALA A 47 5.97 -21.34 4.63
N ASN A 48 5.74 -21.86 5.84
CA ASN A 48 5.55 -23.28 6.12
C ASN A 48 4.77 -23.44 7.42
N ALA A 49 3.55 -23.99 7.34
CA ALA A 49 2.78 -24.46 8.50
C ALA A 49 3.54 -25.50 9.35
N ASN A 50 4.62 -26.09 8.80
CA ASN A 50 5.49 -27.05 9.48
C ASN A 50 6.61 -26.43 10.32
N ARG A 51 6.79 -25.10 10.33
CA ARG A 51 7.75 -24.45 11.24
C ARG A 51 6.98 -23.92 12.44
N ARG A 52 7.31 -24.42 13.63
CA ARG A 52 6.89 -23.80 14.90
C ARG A 52 7.18 -22.31 14.80
N CYS A 53 6.14 -21.48 14.89
CA CYS A 53 6.25 -20.02 14.87
C CYS A 53 7.39 -19.62 15.81
N LYS A 54 8.51 -19.16 15.26
CA LYS A 54 9.54 -18.59 16.11
C LYS A 54 9.05 -17.19 16.49
N PRO A 55 9.23 -16.73 17.75
CA PRO A 55 8.81 -15.39 18.18
C PRO A 55 9.33 -14.26 17.28
N HIS A 56 10.41 -14.51 16.54
CA HIS A 56 11.06 -13.59 15.61
C HIS A 56 10.38 -13.48 14.23
N GLU A 57 9.39 -14.32 13.92
CA GLU A 57 8.70 -14.37 12.61
C GLU A 57 7.43 -13.49 12.57
N MET A 58 6.99 -12.98 13.73
CA MET A 58 5.94 -11.97 13.80
C MET A 58 6.56 -10.58 13.73
N VAL A 59 6.39 -9.91 12.60
CA VAL A 59 6.87 -8.55 12.40
C VAL A 59 5.70 -7.60 12.56
N ARG A 60 5.75 -6.76 13.59
CA ARG A 60 4.90 -5.56 13.65
C ARG A 60 5.42 -4.59 12.60
N MET A 61 4.59 -4.34 11.59
CA MET A 61 4.85 -3.32 10.60
C MET A 61 3.96 -2.14 10.97
N PRO A 62 4.48 -0.93 11.17
CA PRO A 62 3.66 0.16 11.66
C PRO A 62 2.63 0.69 10.63
N GLY A 63 2.31 -0.08 9.58
CA GLY A 63 1.58 0.35 8.40
C GLY A 63 2.35 1.41 7.60
N ASP A 64 1.77 1.86 6.49
CA ASP A 64 2.31 2.99 5.73
C ASP A 64 2.10 4.33 6.47
N ILE A 65 2.97 4.60 7.46
CA ILE A 65 3.03 5.90 8.14
C ILE A 65 3.45 7.01 7.16
N GLY A 66 4.22 6.67 6.12
CA GLY A 66 4.76 7.63 5.16
C GLY A 66 3.65 8.42 4.47
N GLY A 67 2.63 7.74 3.95
CA GLY A 67 1.48 8.40 3.33
C GLY A 67 0.70 9.32 4.28
N VAL A 68 0.55 8.93 5.56
CA VAL A 68 -0.10 9.77 6.58
C VAL A 68 0.74 11.01 6.87
N ALA A 69 2.06 10.87 7.01
CA ALA A 69 2.98 11.98 7.25
C ALA A 69 2.96 12.98 6.09
N VAL A 70 2.94 12.50 4.84
CA VAL A 70 2.81 13.35 3.64
C VAL A 70 1.48 14.11 3.67
N THR A 71 0.37 13.42 3.96
CA THR A 71 -0.97 14.05 4.04
C THR A 71 -1.01 15.15 5.09
N ARG A 72 -0.39 14.91 6.26
CA ARG A 72 -0.26 15.91 7.32
C ARG A 72 0.58 17.11 6.87
N ALA A 73 1.73 16.89 6.25
CA ALA A 73 2.59 17.98 5.75
C ALA A 73 1.88 18.84 4.69
N VAL A 74 1.11 18.21 3.80
CA VAL A 74 0.29 18.91 2.79
C VAL A 74 -0.74 19.84 3.45
N ALA A 75 -1.38 19.36 4.52
CA ALA A 75 -2.36 20.15 5.28
C ALA A 75 -1.71 21.29 6.07
N GLU A 76 -0.55 21.05 6.71
CA GLU A 76 0.20 22.06 7.45
C GLU A 76 0.74 23.17 6.53
N LEU A 77 1.19 22.82 5.32
CA LEU A 77 1.66 23.76 4.30
C LEU A 77 0.52 24.45 3.54
N LYS A 78 -0.74 24.04 3.76
CA LYS A 78 -1.93 24.55 3.06
C LYS A 78 -1.76 24.55 1.54
N LEU A 79 -1.21 23.47 0.97
CA LEU A 79 -0.99 23.40 -0.47
C LEU A 79 -2.32 23.53 -1.23
N PRO A 80 -2.35 24.25 -2.37
CA PRO A 80 -3.57 24.49 -3.12
C PRO A 80 -3.95 23.29 -4.01
N ILE A 81 -4.10 22.11 -3.41
CA ILE A 81 -4.41 20.85 -4.11
C ILE A 81 -5.50 20.06 -3.39
N ASN A 82 -6.25 19.26 -4.13
CA ASN A 82 -7.10 18.21 -3.55
C ASN A 82 -6.27 16.91 -3.42
N LEU A 83 -6.21 16.37 -2.21
CA LEU A 83 -5.46 15.15 -1.89
C LEU A 83 -6.39 14.18 -1.15
N ARG A 84 -6.33 12.90 -1.51
CA ARG A 84 -7.00 11.82 -0.77
C ARG A 84 -6.01 10.71 -0.46
N MET A 85 -5.90 10.33 0.80
CA MET A 85 -5.07 9.22 1.24
C MET A 85 -5.96 8.06 1.67
N ILE A 86 -5.67 6.87 1.15
CA ILE A 86 -6.43 5.66 1.39
C ILE A 86 -5.50 4.60 1.96
N ILE A 87 -5.84 4.08 3.15
CA ILE A 87 -5.08 2.99 3.80
C ILE A 87 -6.07 1.94 4.32
N PRO A 88 -6.25 0.83 3.62
CA PRO A 88 -6.80 -0.38 4.20
C PRO A 88 -5.85 -0.95 5.26
N LEU A 89 -6.33 -1.02 6.50
CA LEU A 89 -5.61 -1.44 7.68
C LEU A 89 -6.05 -2.86 8.08
N VAL A 90 -5.11 -3.81 8.04
CA VAL A 90 -5.40 -5.22 8.36
C VAL A 90 -4.24 -5.89 9.10
N GLU A 91 -4.56 -6.94 9.84
CA GLU A 91 -3.60 -7.92 10.32
C GLU A 91 -3.66 -9.18 9.45
N ASN A 92 -2.50 -9.66 9.02
CA ASN A 92 -2.36 -10.89 8.24
C ASN A 92 -1.81 -12.00 9.15
N ILE A 93 -2.71 -12.62 9.92
CA ILE A 93 -2.39 -13.62 10.94
C ILE A 93 -3.05 -14.95 10.58
N GLN A 94 -2.35 -16.08 10.78
CA GLN A 94 -2.86 -17.42 10.51
C GLN A 94 -3.74 -17.95 11.67
N GLY A 95 -4.93 -17.39 11.85
CA GLY A 95 -5.94 -17.91 12.79
C GLY A 95 -6.82 -19.02 12.20
N CYS A 96 -7.84 -19.44 12.95
CA CYS A 96 -8.73 -20.54 12.55
C CYS A 96 -9.51 -20.29 11.26
N ASN A 97 -9.80 -19.03 10.94
CA ASN A 97 -10.49 -18.62 9.72
C ASN A 97 -9.53 -18.07 8.65
N PHE A 98 -8.23 -18.39 8.76
CA PHE A 98 -7.26 -17.95 7.77
C PHE A 98 -7.61 -18.46 6.36
N MET A 99 -7.49 -17.56 5.38
CA MET A 99 -7.74 -17.89 3.98
C MET A 99 -6.77 -18.98 3.49
N GLN A 100 -7.32 -20.00 2.84
CA GLN A 100 -6.54 -21.16 2.39
C GLN A 100 -5.72 -20.85 1.11
N PRO A 101 -4.43 -21.21 1.04
CA PRO A 101 -3.67 -21.14 -0.20
C PRO A 101 -4.39 -21.80 -1.38
N GLY A 102 -4.37 -21.13 -2.54
CA GLY A 102 -5.11 -21.52 -3.74
C GLY A 102 -6.53 -20.94 -3.83
N SER A 103 -7.04 -20.28 -2.77
CA SER A 103 -8.36 -19.65 -2.80
C SER A 103 -8.47 -18.61 -3.90
N ARG A 104 -9.66 -18.55 -4.51
CA ARG A 104 -10.02 -17.55 -5.50
C ARG A 104 -10.83 -16.45 -4.84
N VAL A 105 -10.40 -15.20 -4.97
CA VAL A 105 -11.08 -14.03 -4.43
C VAL A 105 -11.45 -13.07 -5.56
N ILE A 106 -12.67 -12.56 -5.54
CA ILE A 106 -13.15 -11.53 -6.48
C ILE A 106 -12.93 -10.17 -5.85
N LEU A 107 -12.05 -9.36 -6.42
CA LEU A 107 -11.78 -8.00 -5.96
C LEU A 107 -12.97 -7.08 -6.21
N MET A 108 -13.03 -5.94 -5.52
CA MET A 108 -14.05 -4.91 -5.77
C MET A 108 -14.10 -4.42 -7.22
N GLY A 109 -12.97 -4.44 -7.94
CA GLY A 109 -12.93 -4.10 -9.36
C GLY A 109 -13.48 -5.18 -10.30
N GLY A 110 -13.99 -6.30 -9.78
CA GLY A 110 -14.54 -7.43 -10.55
C GLY A 110 -13.52 -8.47 -10.99
N SER A 111 -12.22 -8.15 -10.92
CA SER A 111 -11.15 -9.10 -11.24
C SER A 111 -11.07 -10.24 -10.23
N ALA A 112 -10.88 -11.47 -10.72
CA ALA A 112 -10.63 -12.63 -9.87
C ALA A 112 -9.13 -12.88 -9.71
N VAL A 113 -8.68 -13.12 -8.49
CA VAL A 113 -7.28 -13.38 -8.14
C VAL A 113 -7.17 -14.72 -7.40
N HIS A 114 -6.19 -15.53 -7.78
CA HIS A 114 -5.80 -16.73 -7.04
C HIS A 114 -4.71 -16.38 -6.04
N ILE A 115 -4.93 -16.69 -4.77
CA ILE A 115 -4.00 -16.36 -3.70
C ILE A 115 -3.20 -17.60 -3.34
N TYR A 116 -1.93 -17.66 -3.78
CA TYR A 116 -1.07 -18.82 -3.53
C TYR A 116 -0.35 -18.77 -2.18
N GLY A 117 -0.21 -17.59 -1.58
CA GLY A 117 0.47 -17.42 -0.31
C GLY A 117 0.08 -16.12 0.38
N SER A 118 0.37 -16.02 1.68
CA SER A 118 0.00 -14.88 2.52
C SER A 118 0.89 -13.65 2.28
N GLU A 119 2.03 -13.84 1.62
CA GLU A 119 3.00 -12.80 1.30
C GLU A 119 2.47 -11.74 0.33
N VAL A 120 1.42 -12.06 -0.43
CA VAL A 120 0.80 -11.13 -1.39
C VAL A 120 -0.18 -10.15 -0.72
N ALA A 121 -0.38 -10.24 0.60
CA ALA A 121 -1.36 -9.44 1.34
C ALA A 121 -1.22 -7.93 1.04
N GLY A 122 -0.01 -7.40 1.06
CA GLY A 122 0.24 -5.98 0.77
C GLY A 122 -0.22 -5.58 -0.64
N GLN A 123 0.05 -6.41 -1.65
CA GLN A 123 -0.36 -6.15 -3.04
C GLN A 123 -1.88 -6.23 -3.20
N LEU A 124 -2.51 -7.23 -2.58
CA LEU A 124 -3.96 -7.44 -2.64
C LEU A 124 -4.73 -6.27 -2.01
N VAL A 125 -4.24 -5.82 -0.87
CA VAL A 125 -4.79 -4.70 -0.10
C VAL A 125 -4.67 -3.38 -0.88
N LEU A 126 -3.53 -3.14 -1.54
CA LEU A 126 -3.37 -1.98 -2.45
C LEU A 126 -4.30 -2.05 -3.67
N ALA A 127 -4.46 -3.23 -4.27
CA ALA A 127 -5.32 -3.41 -5.44
C ALA A 127 -6.79 -3.12 -5.11
N GLU A 128 -7.26 -3.50 -3.92
CA GLU A 128 -8.61 -3.14 -3.48
C GLU A 128 -8.77 -1.63 -3.23
N ALA A 129 -7.79 -0.97 -2.61
CA ALA A 129 -7.85 0.46 -2.40
C ALA A 129 -7.86 1.26 -3.72
N TYR A 130 -7.16 0.77 -4.75
CA TYR A 130 -7.14 1.37 -6.09
C TYR A 130 -8.49 1.26 -6.83
N SER A 131 -9.28 0.23 -6.55
CA SER A 131 -10.50 -0.08 -7.31
C SER A 131 -11.64 0.94 -7.14
N ASN A 132 -11.49 1.93 -6.26
CA ASN A 132 -12.49 2.96 -6.04
C ASN A 132 -12.48 4.03 -7.15
N ASN A 133 -13.66 4.39 -7.63
CA ASN A 133 -13.84 5.19 -8.84
C ASN A 133 -13.80 6.71 -8.55
N PHE A 134 -12.63 7.23 -8.19
CA PHE A 134 -12.46 8.63 -7.75
C PHE A 134 -12.00 9.60 -8.86
N LYS A 135 -11.86 9.14 -10.11
CA LYS A 135 -11.34 9.92 -11.25
C LYS A 135 -10.09 10.76 -10.88
N PRO A 136 -9.04 10.14 -10.32
CA PRO A 136 -7.88 10.88 -9.86
C PRO A 136 -7.08 11.49 -11.00
N ARG A 137 -6.34 12.57 -10.71
CA ARG A 137 -5.33 13.11 -11.62
C ARG A 137 -4.10 12.21 -11.71
N VAL A 138 -3.69 11.66 -10.57
CA VAL A 138 -2.59 10.69 -10.45
C VAL A 138 -2.82 9.84 -9.21
N VAL A 139 -2.40 8.58 -9.27
CA VAL A 139 -2.38 7.69 -8.12
C VAL A 139 -0.94 7.31 -7.81
N LEU A 140 -0.54 7.46 -6.54
CA LEU A 140 0.76 7.05 -6.03
C LEU A 140 0.54 6.03 -4.92
N SER A 141 1.05 4.82 -5.11
CA SER A 141 1.02 3.78 -4.07
C SER A 141 2.37 3.71 -3.35
N VAL A 142 2.34 3.71 -2.02
CA VAL A 142 3.52 3.54 -1.17
C VAL A 142 3.36 2.24 -0.38
N SER A 143 4.42 1.42 -0.40
CA SER A 143 4.39 0.10 0.22
C SER A 143 5.76 -0.35 0.71
N SER A 144 5.78 -1.01 1.85
CA SER A 144 6.93 -1.72 2.41
C SER A 144 6.94 -3.22 2.04
N SER A 145 6.14 -3.64 1.07
CA SER A 145 5.76 -5.06 0.88
C SER A 145 6.72 -5.93 0.06
N CYS A 146 7.85 -5.43 -0.49
CA CYS A 146 8.87 -6.32 -1.10
C CYS A 146 10.26 -6.18 -0.49
N PRO A 147 10.60 -7.06 0.48
CA PRO A 147 11.97 -7.20 0.97
C PRO A 147 12.99 -7.51 -0.15
N CYS A 148 12.52 -8.14 -1.23
CA CYS A 148 13.31 -8.46 -2.42
C CYS A 148 14.02 -7.23 -3.02
N LEU A 149 13.31 -6.10 -3.09
CA LEU A 149 13.81 -4.87 -3.74
C LEU A 149 14.95 -4.24 -2.94
N VAL A 150 14.90 -4.37 -1.61
CA VAL A 150 15.97 -3.90 -0.71
C VAL A 150 17.28 -4.66 -1.01
N GLN A 151 17.18 -5.97 -1.24
CA GLN A 151 18.35 -6.80 -1.57
C GLN A 151 18.91 -6.49 -2.96
N SER A 152 18.05 -6.15 -3.92
CA SER A 152 18.44 -5.87 -5.31
C SER A 152 19.11 -4.51 -5.52
N ILE A 153 18.63 -3.44 -4.87
CA ILE A 153 19.13 -2.08 -5.14
C ILE A 153 20.49 -1.83 -4.49
N ARG A 154 20.82 -2.51 -3.37
CA ARG A 154 22.10 -2.43 -2.63
C ARG A 154 22.60 -1.01 -2.28
N ARG A 155 21.77 0.02 -2.49
CA ARG A 155 22.04 1.45 -2.24
C ARG A 155 20.86 2.04 -1.47
N PRO A 156 21.06 3.08 -0.65
CA PRO A 156 19.96 3.79 0.00
C PRO A 156 19.19 4.61 -1.04
N ALA A 157 18.21 3.97 -1.69
CA ALA A 157 17.26 4.57 -2.61
C ALA A 157 15.95 3.75 -2.65
N ALA A 158 14.82 4.43 -2.77
CA ALA A 158 13.52 3.81 -2.91
C ALA A 158 13.29 3.30 -4.35
N PRO A 159 12.86 2.04 -4.54
CA PRO A 159 12.40 1.55 -5.84
C PRO A 159 11.10 2.27 -6.24
N ALA A 160 10.99 2.69 -7.50
CA ALA A 160 9.75 3.20 -8.06
C ALA A 160 9.42 2.54 -9.39
N PHE A 161 8.15 2.25 -9.58
CA PHE A 161 7.58 1.71 -10.82
C PHE A 161 6.58 2.74 -11.35
N THR A 162 6.72 3.13 -12.61
CA THR A 162 5.77 4.05 -13.26
C THR A 162 5.73 3.79 -14.76
N PRO A 163 4.53 3.68 -15.36
CA PRO A 163 4.37 3.59 -16.81
C PRO A 163 4.57 4.96 -17.48
N LEU A 164 4.55 6.05 -16.70
CA LEU A 164 4.66 7.42 -17.19
C LEU A 164 6.10 7.94 -17.07
N ASP A 165 6.73 8.21 -18.20
CA ASP A 165 8.07 8.82 -18.26
C ASP A 165 8.07 10.25 -17.70
N SER A 166 7.00 11.01 -17.96
CA SER A 166 6.83 12.38 -17.44
C SER A 166 6.83 12.43 -15.92
N LEU A 167 6.18 11.45 -15.26
CA LEU A 167 6.17 11.33 -13.81
C LEU A 167 7.55 10.94 -13.28
N SER A 168 8.22 9.99 -13.95
CA SER A 168 9.59 9.61 -13.60
C SER A 168 10.55 10.81 -13.64
N THR A 169 10.46 11.66 -14.66
CA THR A 169 11.33 12.84 -14.79
C THR A 169 11.06 13.84 -13.68
N ARG A 170 9.78 14.09 -13.35
CA ARG A 170 9.40 14.97 -12.24
C ARG A 170 9.91 14.47 -10.90
N ILE A 171 9.79 13.17 -10.63
CA ILE A 171 10.31 12.56 -9.40
C ILE A 171 11.83 12.73 -9.32
N ARG A 172 12.57 12.52 -10.41
CA ARG A 172 14.04 12.71 -10.44
C ARG A 172 14.45 14.15 -10.11
N LEU A 173 13.67 15.15 -10.54
CA LEU A 173 13.90 16.55 -10.18
C LEU A 173 13.69 16.79 -8.67
N VAL A 174 12.60 16.26 -8.11
CA VAL A 174 12.33 16.38 -6.66
C VAL A 174 13.42 15.69 -5.83
N VAL A 175 13.86 14.50 -6.26
CA VAL A 175 14.96 13.75 -5.64
C VAL A 175 16.25 14.58 -5.57
N TYR A 176 16.54 15.37 -6.61
CA TYR A 176 17.72 16.25 -6.61
C TYR A 176 17.64 17.32 -5.52
N HIS A 177 16.45 17.84 -5.23
CA HIS A 177 16.23 18.84 -4.19
C HIS A 177 16.17 18.27 -2.77
N THR A 178 15.54 17.10 -2.58
CA THR A 178 15.36 16.51 -1.25
C THR A 178 16.56 15.67 -0.80
N GLY A 179 17.35 15.15 -1.75
CA GLY A 179 18.41 14.19 -1.48
C GLY A 179 17.91 12.77 -1.19
N ASP A 180 16.60 12.56 -1.06
CA ASP A 180 15.99 11.25 -0.85
C ASP A 180 15.85 10.53 -2.20
N ARG A 181 16.70 9.52 -2.42
CA ARG A 181 16.91 8.94 -3.75
C ARG A 181 15.79 7.99 -4.13
N VAL A 182 15.30 8.14 -5.35
CA VAL A 182 14.36 7.20 -5.98
C VAL A 182 14.99 6.63 -7.25
N VAL A 183 14.94 5.31 -7.42
CA VAL A 183 15.43 4.59 -8.60
C VAL A 183 14.24 3.99 -9.35
N ARG A 184 14.07 4.40 -10.61
CA ARG A 184 13.06 3.79 -11.48
C ARG A 184 13.48 2.38 -11.87
N LEU A 185 12.56 1.45 -11.71
CA LEU A 185 12.66 0.07 -12.17
C LEU A 185 11.74 -0.16 -13.37
N PRO A 186 12.04 -1.16 -14.23
CA PRO A 186 11.19 -1.51 -15.36
C PRO A 186 9.84 -2.05 -14.88
N LEU A 187 8.77 -1.67 -15.60
CA LEU A 187 7.43 -2.26 -15.51
C LEU A 187 7.18 -3.16 -16.72
#